data_AF-A0A8H4KWV4-F1
#
_entry.id   AF-A0A8H4KWV4-F1
#
_cell.length_a   1.000
_cell.length_b   1.000
_cell.length_c   1.000
_cell.angle_alpha   90.00
_cell.angle_beta   90.00
_cell.angle_gamma   90.00
#
_symmetry.space_group_name_H-M   'P 1'
#
loop_
_entity.id
_entity.type
_entity.pdbx_description
1 polymer ?
#
loop_
_entity_poly.entity_id
_entity_poly.type
_entity_poly.pdbx_seq_one_letter_code
_entity_poly.pdbx_strand_id
1 'polypeptide(L)'
;MNRHLYGPSHGFPISKVEQNAGTSRLENGGRLCKAIQGRIISDELFLKKSLQIWHVGGEDLALRKIIARQYFHVCQHAWIGPNRFDLHAIPEVAHPLERLDACEDALGSCYDCLTDYSLSISWRDKKPQKGWLVNITVYQQLGSCRSPHDWKWSMASDEHTPWHQPRHQRAGQEPGVVRQRWLEADGVECALGGKFLGPADRPSNWCMPGSPSCFWGSLCPLDHVDASED
;
A
#
# COMPACT_ATOMS: atom_id res chain seq x y z
N MET A 1 -13.30 -16.54 9.29
CA MET A 1 -14.42 -16.13 8.42
C MET A 1 -15.02 -17.38 7.78
N ASN A 2 -15.85 -18.15 8.50
CA ASN A 2 -16.17 -19.53 8.08
C ASN A 2 -17.61 -19.71 7.59
N ARG A 3 -18.34 -18.60 7.41
CA ARG A 3 -19.74 -18.59 7.00
C ARG A 3 -19.96 -19.31 5.66
N HIS A 4 -19.00 -19.22 4.75
CA HIS A 4 -19.04 -19.89 3.45
C HIS A 4 -18.90 -21.43 3.54
N LEU A 5 -18.36 -21.94 4.65
CA LEU A 5 -18.12 -23.38 4.86
C LEU A 5 -19.19 -24.00 5.75
N TYR A 6 -19.51 -23.34 6.87
CA TYR A 6 -20.38 -23.89 7.92
C TYR A 6 -21.72 -23.16 8.02
N GLY A 7 -22.03 -22.29 7.06
CA GLY A 7 -23.32 -21.60 6.96
C GLY A 7 -23.46 -20.32 7.79
N PRO A 8 -24.64 -19.68 7.77
CA PRO A 8 -24.90 -18.34 8.29
C PRO A 8 -24.51 -18.08 9.75
N SER A 9 -24.52 -19.09 10.62
CA SER A 9 -24.20 -18.96 12.04
C SER A 9 -22.70 -18.94 12.36
N HIS A 10 -21.83 -19.25 11.39
CA HIS A 10 -20.39 -19.48 11.62
C HIS A 10 -19.49 -18.39 11.05
N GLY A 11 -19.85 -17.12 11.29
CA GLY A 11 -19.02 -15.97 10.99
C GLY A 11 -19.77 -14.81 10.34
N PHE A 12 -19.08 -13.67 10.24
CA PHE A 12 -19.64 -12.48 9.61
C PHE A 12 -19.81 -12.66 8.09
N PRO A 13 -20.88 -12.11 7.49
CA PRO A 13 -21.01 -12.06 6.05
C PRO A 13 -19.98 -11.09 5.46
N ILE A 14 -19.50 -11.40 4.25
CA ILE A 14 -18.46 -10.63 3.58
C ILE A 14 -18.86 -9.17 3.31
N SER A 15 -20.17 -8.93 3.14
CA SER A 15 -20.75 -7.60 2.99
C SER A 15 -20.53 -6.68 4.20
N LYS A 16 -20.11 -7.21 5.35
CA LYS A 16 -19.69 -6.41 6.51
C LYS A 16 -18.26 -5.85 6.35
N VAL A 17 -17.45 -6.47 5.51
CA VAL A 17 -16.10 -5.99 5.16
C VAL A 17 -16.18 -4.97 4.02
N GLU A 18 -17.19 -5.10 3.16
CA GLU A 18 -17.42 -4.17 2.06
C GLU A 18 -17.77 -2.78 2.58
N GLN A 19 -17.00 -1.79 2.15
CA GLN A 19 -17.22 -0.40 2.51
C GLN A 19 -17.10 0.45 1.26
N ASN A 20 -18.07 1.34 1.05
CA ASN A 20 -17.96 2.40 0.07
C ASN A 20 -18.12 3.71 0.83
N ALA A 21 -17.01 4.44 1.02
CA ALA A 21 -17.01 5.67 1.80
C ALA A 21 -17.72 6.84 1.09
N GLY A 22 -18.27 6.60 -0.12
CA GLY A 22 -18.83 7.64 -0.96
C GLY A 22 -17.75 8.60 -1.47
N THR A 23 -18.20 9.71 -2.05
CA THR A 23 -17.32 10.78 -2.54
C THR A 23 -17.22 11.89 -1.51
N SER A 24 -16.05 12.11 -0.94
CA SER A 24 -15.76 13.29 -0.11
C SER A 24 -15.25 14.44 -0.98
N ARG A 25 -15.71 15.67 -0.73
CA ARG A 25 -15.14 16.88 -1.33
C ARG A 25 -13.91 17.31 -0.53
N LEU A 26 -12.84 17.65 -1.24
CA LEU A 26 -11.64 18.22 -0.65
C LEU A 26 -11.78 19.75 -0.61
N GLU A 27 -11.15 20.40 0.37
CA GLU A 27 -11.22 21.87 0.58
C GLU A 27 -10.82 22.66 -0.67
N ASN A 28 -9.93 22.11 -1.51
CA ASN A 28 -9.45 22.71 -2.74
C ASN A 28 -10.27 22.35 -3.99
N GLY A 29 -11.53 21.92 -3.83
CA GLY A 29 -12.42 21.57 -4.95
C GLY A 29 -12.16 20.20 -5.58
N GLY A 30 -11.20 19.44 -5.04
CA GLY A 30 -10.97 18.04 -5.42
C GLY A 30 -12.04 17.09 -4.88
N ARG A 31 -11.95 15.82 -5.31
CA ARG A 31 -12.81 14.74 -4.83
C ARG A 31 -11.96 13.55 -4.42
N LEU A 32 -12.43 12.83 -3.41
CA LEU A 32 -11.81 11.63 -2.89
C LEU A 32 -12.88 10.54 -2.81
N CYS A 33 -12.59 9.37 -3.37
CA CYS A 33 -13.44 8.19 -3.23
C CYS A 33 -12.61 7.03 -2.66
N LYS A 34 -13.17 6.33 -1.68
CA LYS A 34 -12.56 5.12 -1.10
C LYS A 34 -13.54 3.98 -1.14
N ALA A 35 -13.07 2.80 -1.54
CA ALA A 35 -13.86 1.58 -1.53
C ALA A 35 -13.03 0.40 -1.03
N ILE A 36 -13.70 -0.56 -0.40
CA ILE A 36 -13.17 -1.85 0.05
C ILE A 36 -14.14 -2.91 -0.42
N GLN A 37 -13.61 -3.95 -1.07
CA GLN A 37 -14.34 -5.12 -1.50
C GLN A 37 -13.67 -6.35 -0.89
N GLY A 38 -14.47 -7.28 -0.39
CA GLY A 38 -14.00 -8.58 0.09
C GLY A 38 -14.34 -9.68 -0.89
N ARG A 39 -13.49 -10.69 -1.01
CA ARG A 39 -13.80 -11.93 -1.73
C ARG A 39 -13.21 -13.14 -1.02
N ILE A 40 -13.82 -14.31 -1.21
CA ILE A 40 -13.23 -15.60 -0.81
C ILE A 40 -12.81 -16.34 -2.07
N ILE A 41 -11.53 -16.69 -2.17
CA ILE A 41 -10.95 -17.43 -3.30
C ILE A 41 -10.19 -18.62 -2.72
N SER A 42 -10.59 -19.84 -3.11
CA SER A 42 -9.99 -21.07 -2.58
C SER A 42 -9.93 -21.09 -1.04
N ASP A 43 -11.05 -20.80 -0.38
CA ASP A 43 -11.19 -20.71 1.08
C ASP A 43 -10.37 -19.63 1.79
N GLU A 44 -9.70 -18.74 1.06
CA GLU A 44 -8.92 -17.64 1.61
C GLU A 44 -9.60 -16.30 1.38
N LEU A 45 -9.49 -15.40 2.35
CA LEU A 45 -9.98 -14.04 2.27
C LEU A 45 -9.02 -13.17 1.47
N PHE A 46 -9.57 -12.49 0.48
CA PHE A 46 -8.91 -11.43 -0.26
C PHE A 46 -9.64 -10.11 -0.06
N LEU A 47 -8.88 -9.01 -0.03
CA LEU A 47 -9.41 -7.65 -0.05
C LEU A 47 -8.92 -6.89 -1.28
N LYS A 48 -9.81 -6.10 -1.87
CA LYS A 48 -9.48 -5.07 -2.84
C LYS A 48 -9.85 -3.71 -2.27
N LYS A 49 -8.85 -2.86 -2.04
CA LYS A 49 -9.05 -1.46 -1.63
C LYS A 49 -8.83 -0.56 -2.83
N SER A 50 -9.61 0.50 -2.94
CA SER A 50 -9.48 1.47 -4.02
C SER A 50 -9.50 2.88 -3.45
N LEU A 51 -8.55 3.69 -3.88
CA LEU A 51 -8.48 5.11 -3.63
C LEU A 51 -8.48 5.83 -4.96
N GLN A 52 -9.41 6.76 -5.11
CA GLN A 52 -9.44 7.67 -6.25
C GLN A 52 -9.36 9.10 -5.73
N ILE A 53 -8.39 9.86 -6.23
CA ILE A 53 -8.23 11.28 -5.98
C ILE A 53 -8.42 12.02 -7.30
N TRP A 54 -9.34 12.96 -7.32
CA TRP A 54 -9.51 13.93 -8.38
C TRP A 54 -9.11 15.30 -7.86
N HIS A 55 -8.21 15.98 -8.57
CA HIS A 55 -7.80 17.33 -8.22
C HIS A 55 -7.91 18.25 -9.45
N VAL A 56 -8.65 19.35 -9.29
CA VAL A 56 -8.87 20.32 -10.37
C VAL A 56 -7.65 21.25 -10.48
N GLY A 57 -7.26 21.59 -11.70
CA GLY A 57 -6.14 22.49 -11.97
C GLY A 57 -4.80 21.76 -12.16
N GLY A 58 -3.81 22.49 -12.68
CA GLY A 58 -2.49 21.95 -13.08
C GLY A 58 -1.44 21.92 -11.97
N GLU A 59 -1.80 22.37 -10.78
CA GLU A 59 -0.86 22.51 -9.66
C GLU A 59 -0.54 21.16 -9.01
N ASP A 60 0.56 20.56 -9.45
CA ASP A 60 1.06 19.31 -8.92
C ASP A 60 1.30 19.34 -7.40
N LEU A 61 1.86 20.44 -6.87
CA LEU A 61 2.14 20.58 -5.44
C LEU A 61 0.88 20.44 -4.56
N ALA A 62 -0.27 20.91 -5.04
CA ALA A 62 -1.54 20.80 -4.31
C ALA A 62 -2.05 19.36 -4.29
N LEU A 63 -1.92 18.62 -5.40
CA LEU A 63 -2.23 17.19 -5.44
C LEU A 63 -1.33 16.38 -4.50
N ARG A 64 -0.02 16.64 -4.51
CA ARG A 64 0.94 15.96 -3.61
C ARG A 64 0.59 16.17 -2.14
N LYS A 65 0.21 17.40 -1.76
CA LYS A 65 -0.28 17.70 -0.40
C LYS A 65 -1.55 16.92 -0.08
N ILE A 66 -2.46 16.75 -1.03
CA ILE A 66 -3.65 15.90 -0.83
C ILE A 66 -3.22 14.45 -0.57
N ILE A 67 -2.38 13.88 -1.45
CA ILE A 67 -1.90 12.49 -1.36
C ILE A 67 -1.21 12.26 0.00
N ALA A 68 -0.28 13.14 0.38
CA ALA A 68 0.47 13.03 1.64
C ALA A 68 -0.41 13.16 2.89
N ARG A 69 -1.56 13.85 2.80
CA ARG A 69 -2.56 13.95 3.87
C ARG A 69 -3.50 12.74 3.93
N GLN A 70 -3.57 11.94 2.86
CA GLN A 70 -4.42 10.75 2.88
C GLN A 70 -3.76 9.66 3.71
N TYR A 71 -4.43 9.28 4.79
CA TYR A 71 -4.11 8.05 5.50
C TYR A 71 -4.57 6.83 4.70
N PHE A 72 -3.83 6.51 3.64
CA PHE A 72 -4.11 5.34 2.81
C PHE A 72 -2.85 4.49 2.71
N HIS A 73 -2.84 3.42 3.51
CA HIS A 73 -1.81 2.39 3.47
C HIS A 73 -2.10 1.43 2.31
N VAL A 74 -1.08 1.11 1.51
CA VAL A 74 -1.13 -0.08 0.65
C VAL A 74 -1.10 -1.30 1.55
N CYS A 75 -0.15 -1.33 2.48
CA CYS A 75 -0.14 -2.23 3.62
C CYS A 75 0.57 -1.56 4.79
N GLN A 76 0.71 -2.25 5.92
CA GLN A 76 1.47 -1.70 7.05
C GLN A 76 2.94 -1.44 6.70
N HIS A 77 3.50 -2.15 5.73
CA HIS A 77 4.87 -1.99 5.27
C HIS A 77 5.03 -0.98 4.12
N ALA A 78 3.94 -0.53 3.48
CA ALA A 78 4.00 0.28 2.27
C ALA A 78 2.96 1.42 2.22
N TRP A 79 3.42 2.62 1.85
CA TRP A 79 2.67 3.87 1.99
C TRP A 79 2.79 4.80 0.76
N ILE A 80 1.77 5.64 0.55
CA ILE A 80 1.56 6.47 -0.65
C ILE A 80 2.06 7.92 -0.47
N GLY A 81 2.56 8.26 0.71
CA GLY A 81 3.15 9.56 1.02
C GLY A 81 4.67 9.49 1.20
N PRO A 82 5.29 10.62 1.62
CA PRO A 82 6.71 10.64 1.95
C PRO A 82 7.00 9.60 3.02
N ASN A 83 8.16 8.95 2.92
CA ASN A 83 8.58 7.91 3.86
C ASN A 83 8.51 8.46 5.29
N ARG A 84 7.64 7.87 6.09
CA ARG A 84 7.58 8.09 7.53
C ARG A 84 7.76 6.71 8.14
N PHE A 85 8.75 6.54 9.03
CA PHE A 85 8.91 5.35 9.86
C PHE A 85 9.33 4.06 9.10
N ASP A 86 10.37 4.11 8.28
CA ASP A 86 10.97 2.91 7.63
C ASP A 86 10.03 2.13 6.69
N LEU A 87 8.95 2.76 6.22
CA LEU A 87 8.01 2.15 5.29
C LEU A 87 8.51 2.23 3.85
N HIS A 88 8.16 1.22 3.05
CA HIS A 88 8.40 1.25 1.62
C HIS A 88 7.51 2.30 0.96
N ALA A 89 8.13 3.36 0.43
CA ALA A 89 7.41 4.39 -0.28
C ALA A 89 7.14 3.94 -1.73
N ILE A 90 5.96 4.28 -2.26
CA ILE A 90 5.64 4.01 -3.66
C ILE A 90 6.36 5.03 -4.54
N PRO A 91 7.29 4.61 -5.42
CA PRO A 91 8.23 5.53 -6.08
C PRO A 91 7.52 6.60 -6.91
N GLU A 92 6.38 6.28 -7.53
CA GLU A 92 5.58 7.16 -8.38
C GLU A 92 4.98 8.36 -7.62
N VAL A 93 4.91 8.29 -6.28
CA VAL A 93 4.32 9.33 -5.42
C VAL A 93 5.24 9.77 -4.27
N ALA A 94 6.37 9.09 -4.08
CA ALA A 94 7.26 9.29 -2.93
C ALA A 94 8.10 10.58 -3.00
N HIS A 95 8.52 10.99 -4.20
CA HIS A 95 9.53 12.03 -4.40
C HIS A 95 8.94 13.44 -4.23
N PRO A 96 9.08 14.13 -3.09
CA PRO A 96 8.31 15.35 -2.79
C PRO A 96 8.69 16.55 -3.67
N LEU A 97 9.93 16.56 -4.17
CA LEU A 97 10.56 17.68 -4.87
C LEU A 97 10.53 17.56 -6.40
N GLU A 98 10.25 16.37 -6.92
CA GLU A 98 10.17 16.14 -8.37
C GLU A 98 8.78 16.47 -8.91
N ARG A 99 8.62 16.54 -10.23
CA ARG A 99 7.30 16.70 -10.86
C ARG A 99 6.56 15.37 -10.81
N LEU A 100 5.25 15.40 -10.61
CA LEU A 100 4.42 14.19 -10.67
C LEU A 100 4.26 13.82 -12.14
N ASP A 101 4.81 12.67 -12.47
CA ASP A 101 4.73 12.14 -13.81
C ASP A 101 3.46 11.30 -13.96
N ALA A 102 2.82 11.48 -15.11
CA ALA A 102 1.72 10.60 -15.49
C ALA A 102 2.28 9.19 -15.66
N CYS A 103 1.57 8.22 -15.11
CA CYS A 103 1.89 6.81 -15.26
C CYS A 103 0.59 6.03 -15.45
N GLU A 104 0.68 4.98 -16.26
CA GLU A 104 -0.42 4.07 -16.52
C GLU A 104 -0.08 2.73 -15.89
N ASP A 105 -0.95 2.29 -14.99
CA ASP A 105 -0.91 0.99 -14.34
C ASP A 105 0.47 0.61 -13.82
N ALA A 106 1.12 1.51 -13.08
CA ALA A 106 2.32 1.21 -12.33
C ALA A 106 2.00 0.09 -11.32
N LEU A 107 2.64 -1.07 -11.50
CA LEU A 107 2.40 -2.27 -10.72
C LEU A 107 3.49 -2.46 -9.69
N GLY A 108 3.11 -2.78 -8.46
CA GLY A 108 4.07 -3.16 -7.44
C GLY A 108 3.53 -4.14 -6.41
N SER A 109 4.44 -4.64 -5.60
CA SER A 109 4.21 -5.69 -4.62
C SER A 109 5.00 -5.42 -3.35
N CYS A 110 4.39 -5.58 -2.18
CA CYS A 110 5.09 -5.39 -0.91
C CYS A 110 6.06 -6.55 -0.64
N TYR A 111 7.35 -6.31 -0.43
CA TYR A 111 8.27 -7.42 -0.17
C TYR A 111 7.90 -8.26 1.08
N ASP A 112 7.36 -7.61 2.11
CA ASP A 112 7.12 -8.22 3.41
C ASP A 112 5.77 -8.94 3.56
N CYS A 113 4.75 -8.62 2.76
CA CYS A 113 3.43 -9.24 2.90
C CYS A 113 2.74 -9.54 1.57
N LEU A 114 1.64 -10.30 1.63
CA LEU A 114 0.83 -10.68 0.47
C LEU A 114 -0.07 -9.53 0.01
N THR A 115 0.58 -8.45 -0.44
CA THR A 115 -0.06 -7.26 -0.98
C THR A 115 0.56 -6.90 -2.33
N ASP A 116 -0.32 -6.67 -3.30
CA ASP A 116 0.01 -6.09 -4.59
C ASP A 116 -0.80 -4.81 -4.79
N TYR A 117 -0.34 -3.92 -5.64
CA TYR A 117 -1.08 -2.72 -6.01
C TYR A 117 -0.94 -2.41 -7.51
N SER A 118 -1.87 -1.59 -8.00
CA SER A 118 -1.76 -0.86 -9.24
C SER A 118 -2.03 0.62 -8.97
N LEU A 119 -1.26 1.49 -9.63
CA LEU A 119 -1.36 2.93 -9.50
C LEU A 119 -1.36 3.57 -10.89
N SER A 120 -2.30 4.45 -11.15
CA SER A 120 -2.38 5.21 -12.40
C SER A 120 -2.56 6.68 -12.07
N ILE A 121 -1.69 7.51 -12.61
CA ILE A 121 -1.71 8.97 -12.49
C ILE A 121 -1.94 9.53 -13.89
N SER A 122 -3.03 10.25 -14.09
CA SER A 122 -3.38 10.79 -15.41
C SER A 122 -3.85 12.23 -15.32
N TRP A 123 -3.42 13.03 -16.30
CA TRP A 123 -4.01 14.32 -16.56
C TRP A 123 -5.25 14.16 -17.46
N ARG A 124 -6.36 14.80 -17.08
CA ARG A 124 -7.61 14.80 -17.85
C ARG A 124 -7.84 16.20 -18.40
N ASP A 125 -7.76 16.32 -19.72
CA ASP A 125 -7.94 17.59 -20.44
C ASP A 125 -9.39 17.91 -20.85
N LYS A 126 -10.34 17.01 -20.59
CA LYS A 126 -11.73 17.17 -21.03
C LYS A 126 -12.46 18.20 -20.15
N LYS A 127 -13.15 19.14 -20.78
CA LYS A 127 -14.07 20.10 -20.13
C LYS A 127 -15.25 19.36 -19.46
N PRO A 128 -15.84 19.89 -18.37
CA PRO A 128 -15.68 21.25 -17.83
C PRO A 128 -14.52 21.45 -16.85
N GLN A 129 -13.90 20.39 -16.33
CA GLN A 129 -12.85 20.51 -15.31
C GLN A 129 -11.62 19.74 -15.73
N LYS A 130 -10.54 20.48 -16.05
CA LYS A 130 -9.22 19.90 -16.25
C LYS A 130 -8.58 19.59 -14.90
N GLY A 131 -7.86 18.49 -14.81
CA GLY A 131 -7.26 18.10 -13.56
C GLY A 131 -6.56 16.76 -13.59
N TRP A 132 -5.97 16.44 -12.45
CA TRP A 132 -5.31 15.18 -12.20
C TRP A 132 -6.28 14.15 -11.63
N LEU A 133 -6.15 12.91 -12.12
CA LEU A 133 -6.80 11.73 -11.59
C LEU A 133 -5.73 10.74 -11.13
N VAL A 134 -5.75 10.42 -9.84
CA VAL A 134 -4.91 9.38 -9.24
C VAL A 134 -5.81 8.23 -8.84
N ASN A 135 -5.55 7.05 -9.38
CA ASN A 135 -6.23 5.82 -9.02
C ASN A 135 -5.23 4.87 -8.41
N ILE A 136 -5.59 4.29 -7.27
CA ILE A 136 -4.76 3.33 -6.57
C ILE A 136 -5.65 2.16 -6.19
N THR A 137 -5.30 0.98 -6.65
CA THR A 137 -5.98 -0.26 -6.30
C THR A 137 -5.01 -1.16 -5.58
N VAL A 138 -5.43 -1.70 -4.44
CA VAL A 138 -4.60 -2.55 -3.59
C VAL A 138 -5.30 -3.88 -3.44
N TYR A 139 -4.57 -4.96 -3.64
CA TYR A 139 -5.01 -6.34 -3.54
C TYR A 139 -4.26 -6.99 -2.38
N GLN A 140 -4.98 -7.54 -1.41
CA GLN A 140 -4.38 -8.18 -0.23
C GLN A 140 -4.96 -9.57 -0.02
N GLN A 141 -4.12 -10.53 0.34
CA GLN A 141 -4.53 -11.87 0.76
C GLN A 141 -4.32 -12.01 2.27
N LEU A 142 -5.40 -12.27 3.00
CA LEU A 142 -5.41 -12.36 4.46
C LEU A 142 -5.44 -13.81 4.98
N GLY A 143 -5.36 -14.78 4.07
CA GLY A 143 -5.35 -16.21 4.39
C GLY A 143 -6.73 -16.76 4.73
N SER A 144 -6.75 -17.89 5.43
CA SER A 144 -8.00 -18.64 5.69
C SER A 144 -8.88 -18.01 6.77
N CYS A 145 -8.29 -17.14 7.61
CA CYS A 145 -8.92 -16.57 8.80
C CYS A 145 -9.55 -17.64 9.72
N ARG A 146 -8.94 -18.83 9.80
CA ARG A 146 -9.37 -19.95 10.66
C ARG A 146 -8.55 -20.08 11.95
N SER A 147 -7.34 -19.53 11.97
CA SER A 147 -6.45 -19.52 13.13
C SER A 147 -5.86 -18.12 13.30
N PRO A 148 -5.77 -17.59 14.53
CA PRO A 148 -5.02 -16.36 14.81
C PRO A 148 -3.51 -16.53 14.57
N HIS A 149 -3.02 -17.77 14.45
CA HIS A 149 -1.65 -18.11 14.11
C HIS A 149 -1.41 -18.28 12.60
N ASP A 150 -2.42 -18.03 11.75
CA ASP A 150 -2.22 -17.97 10.31
C ASP A 150 -1.33 -16.75 10.01
N TRP A 151 -0.09 -17.00 9.59
CA TRP A 151 0.91 -15.96 9.39
C TRP A 151 0.42 -14.86 8.43
N LYS A 152 -0.43 -15.20 7.45
CA LYS A 152 -0.99 -14.24 6.50
C LYS A 152 -1.88 -13.21 7.19
N TRP A 153 -2.58 -13.63 8.24
CA TRP A 153 -3.39 -12.77 9.08
C TRP A 153 -2.51 -11.90 9.99
N SER A 154 -1.51 -12.50 10.64
CA SER A 154 -0.61 -11.79 11.56
C SER A 154 0.13 -10.62 10.88
N MET A 155 0.54 -10.77 9.62
CA MET A 155 1.17 -9.69 8.85
C MET A 155 0.24 -8.53 8.47
N ALA A 156 -1.08 -8.72 8.56
CA ALA A 156 -2.06 -7.70 8.27
C ALA A 156 -2.58 -7.00 9.55
N SER A 157 -2.30 -7.58 10.72
CA SER A 157 -2.62 -7.01 12.03
C SER A 157 -1.43 -6.23 12.58
N ASP A 158 -1.71 -5.03 13.11
CA ASP A 158 -0.76 -3.99 13.51
C ASP A 158 0.20 -4.35 14.67
N GLU A 159 0.11 -5.58 15.16
CA GLU A 159 0.99 -6.05 16.22
C GLU A 159 2.37 -6.31 15.64
N HIS A 160 3.20 -5.28 15.72
CA HIS A 160 4.66 -5.27 15.58
C HIS A 160 5.25 -6.30 16.55
N THR A 161 5.08 -7.57 16.25
CA THR A 161 5.70 -8.66 16.97
C THR A 161 7.07 -8.85 16.32
N PRO A 162 8.17 -8.48 17.00
CA PRO A 162 9.54 -8.64 16.46
C PRO A 162 9.93 -10.10 16.20
N TRP A 163 9.04 -11.06 16.51
CA TRP A 163 9.26 -12.50 16.47
C TRP A 163 8.78 -13.17 15.17
N HIS A 164 8.08 -12.47 14.30
CA HIS A 164 7.67 -13.02 13.00
C HIS A 164 8.57 -12.45 11.91
N GLN A 165 9.67 -13.17 11.60
CA GLN A 165 10.47 -12.88 10.42
C GLN A 165 9.67 -13.26 9.16
N PRO A 166 9.13 -12.29 8.39
CA PRO A 166 8.28 -12.58 7.23
C PRO A 166 9.13 -12.97 6.00
N ARG A 167 10.45 -12.71 6.07
CA ARG A 167 11.38 -12.71 4.92
C ARG A 167 11.46 -14.04 4.19
N HIS A 168 11.11 -15.15 4.82
CA HIS A 168 11.16 -16.48 4.19
C HIS A 168 9.83 -16.91 3.57
N GLN A 169 8.69 -16.29 3.91
CA GLN A 169 7.37 -16.81 3.51
C GLN A 169 6.87 -16.27 2.17
N ARG A 170 7.38 -15.10 1.73
CA ARG A 170 7.23 -14.64 0.35
C ARG A 170 8.37 -15.10 -0.58
N ALA A 171 9.40 -15.75 -0.03
CA ALA A 171 10.53 -16.25 -0.82
C ALA A 171 10.02 -17.28 -1.85
N GLY A 172 10.15 -16.95 -3.13
CA GLY A 172 9.70 -17.79 -4.25
C GLY A 172 8.36 -17.40 -4.86
N GLN A 173 7.67 -16.37 -4.36
CA GLN A 173 6.51 -15.80 -5.06
C GLN A 173 6.92 -14.66 -5.98
N GLU A 174 6.30 -14.59 -7.16
CA GLU A 174 6.48 -13.48 -8.09
C GLU A 174 5.62 -12.26 -7.71
N PRO A 175 6.04 -11.03 -8.04
CA PRO A 175 5.20 -9.84 -7.93
C PRO A 175 3.88 -9.99 -8.71
N GLY A 176 2.77 -9.56 -8.10
CA GLY A 176 1.47 -9.55 -8.74
C GLY A 176 0.63 -10.81 -8.55
N VAL A 177 1.11 -11.85 -7.85
CA VAL A 177 0.35 -13.10 -7.62
C VAL A 177 -1.00 -12.87 -6.94
N VAL A 178 -1.10 -11.96 -5.97
CA VAL A 178 -2.35 -11.67 -5.25
C VAL A 178 -3.33 -10.96 -6.18
N ARG A 179 -2.84 -9.97 -6.95
CA ARG A 179 -3.64 -9.28 -7.97
C ARG A 179 -4.12 -10.24 -9.06
N GLN A 180 -3.24 -11.11 -9.54
CA GLN A 180 -3.57 -12.12 -10.56
C GLN A 180 -4.71 -13.02 -10.07
N ARG A 181 -4.56 -13.65 -8.89
CA ARG A 181 -5.60 -14.51 -8.33
C ARG A 181 -6.93 -13.79 -8.16
N TRP A 182 -6.90 -12.51 -7.77
CA TRP A 182 -8.11 -11.69 -7.69
C TRP A 182 -8.79 -11.56 -9.05
N LEU A 183 -8.03 -11.19 -10.09
CA LEU A 183 -8.54 -10.94 -11.44
C LEU A 183 -8.98 -12.22 -12.15
N GLU A 184 -8.27 -13.33 -11.96
CA GLU A 184 -8.67 -14.64 -12.48
C GLU A 184 -10.01 -15.09 -11.91
N ALA A 185 -10.30 -14.77 -10.65
CA ALA A 185 -11.62 -15.01 -10.06
C ALA A 185 -12.74 -14.14 -10.70
N ASP A 186 -12.39 -13.07 -11.42
CA ASP A 186 -13.31 -12.29 -12.28
C ASP A 186 -13.35 -12.82 -13.73
N GLY A 187 -12.64 -13.92 -14.04
CA GLY A 187 -12.48 -14.42 -15.42
C GLY A 187 -11.58 -13.53 -16.29
N VAL A 188 -10.79 -12.64 -15.67
CA VAL A 188 -9.85 -11.76 -16.36
C VAL A 188 -8.47 -12.39 -16.32
N GLU A 189 -7.98 -12.83 -17.47
CA GLU A 189 -6.58 -13.22 -17.61
C GLU A 189 -5.69 -11.99 -17.43
N CYS A 190 -4.78 -12.07 -16.47
CA CYS A 190 -3.83 -11.00 -16.17
C CYS A 190 -2.45 -11.60 -16.00
N ALA A 191 -1.47 -11.04 -16.70
CA ALA A 191 -0.09 -11.46 -16.53
C ALA A 191 0.43 -11.09 -15.13
N LEU A 192 1.31 -11.94 -14.59
CA LEU A 192 2.18 -11.57 -13.49
C LEU A 192 3.02 -10.35 -13.87
N GLY A 193 3.34 -9.50 -12.89
CA GLY A 193 4.05 -8.27 -13.19
C GLY A 193 4.05 -7.26 -12.06
N GLY A 194 4.92 -6.27 -12.24
CA GLY A 194 5.27 -5.28 -11.23
C GLY A 194 6.61 -5.58 -10.59
N LYS A 195 7.01 -4.71 -9.68
CA LYS A 195 8.28 -4.83 -8.93
C LYS A 195 7.97 -4.97 -7.45
N PHE A 196 8.81 -5.71 -6.74
CA PHE A 196 8.80 -5.59 -5.29
C PHE A 196 9.20 -4.17 -4.92
N LEU A 197 8.46 -3.59 -3.98
CA LEU A 197 8.89 -2.41 -3.27
C LEU A 197 10.13 -2.81 -2.47
N GLY A 198 11.29 -2.30 -2.89
CA GLY A 198 12.52 -2.43 -2.13
C GLY A 198 12.49 -1.53 -0.89
N PRO A 199 13.36 -1.78 0.10
CA PRO A 199 13.64 -0.78 1.13
C PRO A 199 13.95 0.52 0.42
N ALA A 200 13.23 1.59 0.77
CA ALA A 200 13.50 2.93 0.24
C ALA A 200 15.02 3.15 0.29
N ASP A 201 15.62 3.62 -0.81
CA ASP A 201 17.06 3.89 -0.89
C ASP A 201 17.44 4.73 0.33
N ARG A 202 17.95 4.06 1.37
CA ARG A 202 18.43 4.74 2.55
C ARG A 202 19.67 5.47 2.07
N PRO A 203 19.81 6.78 2.31
CA PRO A 203 21.10 7.43 2.15
C PRO A 203 22.14 6.55 2.84
N SER A 204 23.24 6.22 2.15
CA SER A 204 24.25 5.24 2.62
C SER A 204 24.88 5.60 3.98
N ASN A 205 24.57 6.78 4.49
CA ASN A 205 25.00 7.42 5.71
C ASN A 205 23.94 7.42 6.84
N TRP A 206 22.72 6.91 6.63
CA TRP A 206 21.72 6.76 7.70
C TRP A 206 21.77 5.36 8.32
N CYS A 207 22.61 5.20 9.35
CA CYS A 207 22.52 4.08 10.28
C CYS A 207 21.69 4.48 11.50
N MET A 208 20.60 3.77 11.78
CA MET A 208 19.95 3.80 13.10
C MET A 208 20.92 3.17 14.12
N PRO A 209 21.31 3.88 15.19
CA PRO A 209 22.07 3.27 16.29
C PRO A 209 21.31 2.05 16.83
N GLY A 210 21.97 0.88 16.82
CA GLY A 210 21.38 -0.37 17.31
C GLY A 210 20.65 -1.23 16.28
N SER A 211 20.63 -0.86 14.99
CA SER A 211 20.07 -1.74 13.94
C SER A 211 21.01 -2.93 13.63
N PRO A 212 20.52 -4.19 13.61
CA PRO A 212 21.34 -5.35 13.23
C PRO A 212 21.81 -5.33 11.78
N SER A 213 21.29 -4.42 10.94
CA SER A 213 21.70 -4.23 9.55
C SER A 213 22.66 -3.05 9.33
N CYS A 214 23.13 -2.37 10.38
CA CYS A 214 24.16 -1.34 10.21
C CYS A 214 25.53 -2.01 9.98
N PHE A 215 26.18 -1.66 8.86
CA PHE A 215 27.50 -2.19 8.48
C PHE A 215 28.57 -1.91 9.55
N TRP A 216 28.39 -0.84 10.34
CA TRP A 216 29.29 -0.42 11.41
C TRP A 216 28.94 -1.01 12.79
N GLY A 217 27.81 -1.72 12.93
CA GLY A 217 27.37 -2.30 14.20
C GLY A 217 27.39 -1.29 15.35
N SER A 218 27.97 -1.69 16.48
CA SER A 218 28.14 -0.87 17.69
C SER A 218 29.09 0.32 17.54
N LEU A 219 29.79 0.44 16.42
CA LEU A 219 30.76 1.52 16.13
C LEU A 219 30.14 2.67 15.33
N CYS A 220 28.81 2.69 15.19
CA CYS A 220 28.12 3.80 14.53
C CYS A 220 28.43 5.12 15.28
N PRO A 221 29.03 6.13 14.63
CA PRO A 221 29.24 7.42 15.27
C PRO A 221 27.89 7.98 15.70
N LEU A 222 27.74 8.29 16.98
CA LEU A 222 26.64 9.14 17.45
C LEU A 222 26.93 10.51 16.85
N ASP A 223 26.09 10.98 15.92
CA ASP A 223 26.10 12.38 15.53
C ASP A 223 25.73 13.20 16.78
N HIS A 224 26.75 13.68 17.48
CA HIS A 224 26.64 14.81 18.36
C HIS A 224 26.26 16.00 17.48
N VAL A 225 24.98 16.35 17.49
CA VAL A 225 24.55 17.69 17.10
C VAL A 225 25.10 18.62 18.18
N ASP A 226 26.31 19.12 17.96
CA ASP A 226 26.83 20.26 18.71
C ASP A 226 25.91 21.45 18.41
N ALA A 227 25.06 21.75 19.39
CA ALA A 227 24.48 23.07 19.53
C ALA A 227 25.59 24.00 19.99
N SER A 228 26.30 24.63 19.05
CA SER A 228 27.12 25.80 19.32
C SER A 228 26.43 27.04 18.80
N GLU A 229 26.15 27.92 19.76
CA GLU A 229 25.68 29.29 19.64
C GLU A 229 26.55 30.12 18.67
N ASP A 230 25.89 30.92 17.82
CA ASP A 230 26.14 32.35 17.55
C ASP A 230 25.05 32.92 16.62
#